data_AF-A0A944BTV9-F1
#
_entry.id   AF-A0A944BTV9-F1
#
_cell.length_a   1.000
_cell.length_b   1.000
_cell.length_c   1.000
_cell.angle_alpha   90.00
_cell.angle_beta   90.00
_cell.angle_gamma   90.00
#
_symmetry.space_group_name_H-M   'P 1'
#
loop_
_entity.id
_entity.type
_entity.pdbx_description
1 polymer ?
#
loop_
_entity_poly.entity_id
_entity_poly.type
_entity_poly.pdbx_seq_one_letter_code
_entity_poly.pdbx_strand_id
1 'polypeptide(L)'
;MNIKHIILSLFLLLATGSAQAETVRDFFISEPGNVFELLTQGVRAAMITMAEQGQKINSDNVHGGTAKIDSLSASYISVRCSDVKQVELKMLTKGTSDTVIAVVETVQLPALDSRISFYTTD
;
A
#
# COMPACT_ATOMS: atom_id res chain seq x y z
N MET A 1 13.83 21.05 39.88
CA MET A 1 13.42 21.12 38.46
C MET A 1 11.99 21.63 38.40
N ASN A 2 11.74 22.77 37.76
CA ASN A 2 10.41 23.41 37.77
C ASN A 2 9.38 22.55 37.02
N ILE A 3 8.14 22.46 37.53
CA ILE A 3 7.07 21.61 36.95
C ILE A 3 6.80 21.91 35.46
N LYS A 4 7.00 23.17 35.05
CA LYS A 4 6.92 23.63 33.66
C LYS A 4 7.96 22.97 32.75
N HIS A 5 9.15 22.69 33.28
CA HIS A 5 10.23 22.04 32.54
C HIS A 5 9.94 20.54 32.37
N ILE A 6 9.26 19.92 33.34
CA ILE A 6 8.80 18.52 33.25
C ILE A 6 7.71 18.37 32.18
N ILE A 7 6.73 19.27 32.16
CA ILE A 7 5.66 19.26 31.14
C ILE A 7 6.24 19.49 29.73
N LEU A 8 7.18 20.43 29.59
CA LEU A 8 7.82 20.72 28.31
C LEU A 8 8.66 19.55 27.79
N SER A 9 9.39 18.85 28.68
CA SER A 9 10.19 17.69 28.30
C SER A 9 9.33 16.47 27.96
N LEU A 10 8.18 16.30 28.61
CA LEU A 10 7.22 15.25 28.24
C LEU A 10 6.61 15.52 26.85
N PHE A 11 6.25 16.76 26.54
CA PHE A 11 5.70 17.15 25.24
C PHE A 11 6.72 16.96 24.10
N LEU A 12 8.01 17.22 24.36
CA LEU A 12 9.08 17.02 23.39
C LEU A 12 9.36 15.53 23.10
N LEU A 13 9.12 14.65 24.09
CA LEU A 13 9.26 13.19 23.92
C LEU A 13 8.12 12.58 23.09
N LEU A 14 6.93 13.20 23.10
CA LEU A 14 5.77 12.81 22.28
C LEU A 14 5.88 13.29 20.82
N ALA A 15 6.77 14.23 20.52
CA ALA A 15 6.95 14.82 19.19
C ALA A 15 7.91 14.02 18.29
N THR A 16 8.56 12.97 18.80
CA THR A 16 9.34 12.05 17.96
C THR A 16 8.39 11.07 17.27
N GLY A 17 7.65 11.58 16.27
CA GLY A 17 6.93 10.74 15.33
C GLY A 17 7.95 9.81 14.67
N SER A 18 7.78 8.50 14.85
CA SER A 18 8.54 7.52 14.11
C SER A 18 8.22 7.69 12.63
N ALA A 19 9.15 8.23 11.86
CA ALA A 19 9.16 8.06 10.41
C ALA A 19 9.41 6.57 10.15
N GLN A 20 8.35 5.76 10.22
CA GLN A 20 8.43 4.39 9.72
C GLN A 20 8.58 4.50 8.21
N ALA A 21 9.60 3.85 7.65
CA ALA A 21 9.72 3.73 6.22
C ALA A 21 8.47 3.04 5.69
N GLU A 22 7.64 3.77 4.94
CA GLU A 22 6.41 3.21 4.38
C GLU A 22 6.78 2.18 3.31
N THR A 23 6.44 0.92 3.56
CA THR A 23 6.69 -0.16 2.59
C THR A 23 5.59 -0.17 1.51
N VAL A 24 5.82 -0.89 0.40
CA VAL A 24 4.74 -1.12 -0.58
C VAL A 24 3.52 -1.81 0.02
N ARG A 25 3.74 -2.61 1.09
CA ARG A 25 2.66 -3.20 1.88
C ARG A 25 1.87 -2.13 2.60
N ASP A 26 2.55 -1.21 3.27
CA ASP A 26 1.90 -0.17 4.07
C ASP A 26 1.06 0.72 3.17
N PHE A 27 1.63 1.16 2.03
CA PHE A 27 0.89 1.88 1.01
C PHE A 27 -0.32 1.09 0.51
N PHE A 28 -0.16 -0.20 0.15
CA PHE A 28 -1.29 -1.02 -0.30
C PHE A 28 -2.43 -1.06 0.73
N ILE A 29 -2.11 -1.10 2.02
CA ILE A 29 -3.11 -1.12 3.10
C ILE A 29 -3.69 0.28 3.34
N SER A 30 -2.85 1.32 3.37
CA SER A 30 -3.21 2.70 3.74
C SER A 30 -3.87 3.49 2.61
N GLU A 31 -3.72 3.06 1.35
CA GLU A 31 -4.21 3.79 0.17
C GLU A 31 -5.68 4.20 0.33
N PRO A 32 -6.04 5.49 0.22
CA PRO A 32 -7.35 6.00 0.67
C PRO A 32 -8.55 5.60 -0.21
N GLY A 33 -8.34 4.82 -1.28
CA GLY A 33 -9.40 4.27 -2.12
C GLY A 33 -9.45 4.84 -3.53
N ASN A 34 -8.40 5.52 -4.00
CA ASN A 34 -8.26 5.99 -5.38
C ASN A 34 -7.72 4.90 -6.32
N VAL A 35 -6.88 4.00 -5.80
CA VAL A 35 -6.25 2.93 -6.60
C VAL A 35 -7.05 1.64 -6.47
N PHE A 36 -7.41 1.28 -5.23
CA PHE A 36 -8.05 0.00 -4.92
C PHE A 36 -9.51 0.17 -4.52
N GLU A 37 -10.29 0.93 -5.29
CA GLU A 37 -11.73 1.13 -5.10
C GLU A 37 -12.52 -0.18 -4.90
N LEU A 38 -12.06 -1.26 -5.52
CA LEU A 38 -12.71 -2.57 -5.46
C LEU A 38 -12.45 -3.32 -4.13
N LEU A 39 -11.49 -2.88 -3.32
CA LEU A 39 -10.99 -3.58 -2.14
C LEU A 39 -11.00 -2.65 -0.92
N THR A 40 -11.78 -3.01 0.09
CA THR A 40 -11.76 -2.28 1.36
C THR A 40 -10.38 -2.41 2.02
N GLN A 41 -10.01 -1.42 2.85
CA GLN A 41 -8.77 -1.47 3.62
C GLN A 41 -8.62 -2.78 4.42
N GLY A 42 -9.71 -3.24 5.06
CA GLY A 42 -9.72 -4.50 5.80
C GLY A 42 -9.43 -5.72 4.93
N VAL A 43 -10.00 -5.77 3.71
CA VAL A 43 -9.71 -6.83 2.73
C VAL A 43 -8.25 -6.77 2.28
N ARG A 44 -7.71 -5.58 1.99
CA ARG A 44 -6.28 -5.42 1.61
C ARG A 44 -5.35 -5.90 2.71
N ALA A 45 -5.64 -5.57 3.97
CA ALA A 45 -4.86 -6.04 5.12
C ALA A 45 -4.89 -7.56 5.27
N ALA A 46 -6.07 -8.18 5.08
CA ALA A 46 -6.21 -9.63 5.09
C ALA A 46 -5.44 -10.30 3.94
N MET A 47 -5.54 -9.76 2.73
CA MET A 47 -4.82 -10.25 1.54
C MET A 47 -3.31 -10.29 1.76
N ILE A 48 -2.72 -9.25 2.32
CA ILE A 48 -1.29 -9.24 2.63
C ILE A 48 -0.93 -10.30 3.67
N THR A 49 -1.70 -10.37 4.76
CA THR A 49 -1.44 -11.33 5.85
C THR A 49 -1.40 -12.76 5.31
N MET A 50 -2.30 -13.10 4.40
CA MET A 50 -2.37 -14.42 3.77
C MET A 50 -1.22 -14.64 2.78
N ALA A 51 -0.89 -13.63 1.96
CA ALA A 51 0.22 -13.71 1.02
C ALA A 51 1.58 -13.91 1.73
N GLU A 52 1.79 -13.28 2.89
CA GLU A 52 3.01 -13.46 3.70
C GLU A 52 3.13 -14.85 4.32
N GLN A 53 2.00 -15.50 4.56
CA GLN A 53 1.96 -16.91 4.97
C GLN A 53 2.15 -17.87 3.78
N GLY A 54 2.42 -17.34 2.59
CA GLY A 54 2.55 -18.11 1.36
C GLY A 54 1.23 -18.59 0.77
N GLN A 55 0.09 -18.11 1.29
CA GLN A 55 -1.23 -18.50 0.83
C GLN A 55 -1.69 -17.59 -0.32
N LYS A 56 -2.18 -18.21 -1.40
CA LYS A 56 -2.79 -17.51 -2.53
C LYS A 56 -4.31 -17.67 -2.46
N ILE A 57 -4.97 -16.76 -1.75
CA ILE A 57 -6.42 -16.78 -1.61
C ILE A 57 -7.08 -15.81 -2.60
N ASN A 58 -8.27 -16.19 -3.07
CA ASN A 58 -9.19 -15.24 -3.71
C ASN A 58 -9.96 -14.53 -2.59
N SER A 59 -9.95 -13.20 -2.61
CA SER A 59 -10.72 -12.34 -1.72
C SER A 59 -11.85 -11.68 -2.49
N ASP A 60 -13.00 -11.52 -1.85
CA ASP A 60 -14.14 -10.88 -2.49
C ASP A 60 -13.88 -9.39 -2.69
N ASN A 61 -14.26 -8.87 -3.85
CA ASN A 61 -14.28 -7.44 -4.12
C ASN A 61 -15.69 -6.87 -3.89
N VAL A 62 -15.81 -5.55 -3.75
CA VAL A 62 -17.09 -4.90 -3.41
C VAL A 62 -18.17 -5.00 -4.50
N HIS A 63 -17.82 -5.43 -5.70
CA HIS A 63 -18.75 -5.63 -6.83
C HIS A 63 -19.11 -7.11 -7.06
N GLY A 64 -18.77 -8.01 -6.12
CA GLY A 64 -19.10 -9.44 -6.20
C GLY A 64 -18.18 -10.26 -7.11
N GLY A 65 -17.06 -9.68 -7.57
CA GLY A 65 -15.96 -10.41 -8.21
C GLY A 65 -14.89 -10.82 -7.19
N THR A 66 -13.78 -11.35 -7.69
CA THR A 66 -12.64 -11.75 -6.84
C THR A 66 -11.39 -10.95 -7.13
N ALA A 67 -10.53 -10.87 -6.12
CA ALA A 67 -9.22 -10.26 -6.17
C ALA A 67 -8.18 -11.16 -5.51
N LYS A 68 -6.92 -11.02 -5.90
CA LYS A 68 -5.82 -11.77 -5.31
C LYS A 68 -4.48 -11.08 -5.50
N ILE A 69 -3.56 -11.39 -4.60
CA ILE A 69 -2.15 -11.03 -4.74
C ILE A 69 -1.45 -12.14 -5.52
N ASP A 70 -0.93 -11.80 -6.70
CA ASP A 70 -0.18 -12.75 -7.53
C ASP A 70 1.30 -12.83 -7.12
N SER A 71 1.84 -11.72 -6.62
CA SER A 71 3.24 -11.61 -6.19
C SER A 71 3.37 -10.58 -5.08
N LEU A 72 4.19 -10.90 -4.07
CA LEU A 72 4.50 -10.05 -2.93
C LEU A 72 5.99 -10.16 -2.62
N SER A 73 6.64 -9.01 -2.47
CA SER A 73 8.02 -8.88 -2.00
C SER A 73 8.19 -7.57 -1.23
N ALA A 74 9.36 -7.34 -0.66
CA ALA A 74 9.66 -6.11 0.10
C ALA A 74 9.50 -4.81 -0.70
N SER A 75 9.65 -4.84 -2.03
CA SER A 75 9.62 -3.64 -2.88
C SER A 75 8.59 -3.70 -4.01
N TYR A 76 7.78 -4.76 -4.06
CA TYR A 76 6.85 -4.97 -5.17
C TYR A 76 5.62 -5.78 -4.76
N ILE A 77 4.44 -5.38 -5.26
CA ILE A 77 3.17 -6.10 -5.13
C ILE A 77 2.48 -6.13 -6.50
N SER A 78 1.96 -7.31 -6.89
CA SER A 78 1.06 -7.48 -8.03
C SER A 78 -0.29 -7.95 -7.53
N VAL A 79 -1.35 -7.20 -7.85
CA VAL A 79 -2.72 -7.47 -7.43
C VAL A 79 -3.62 -7.54 -8.65
N ARG A 80 -4.34 -8.65 -8.80
CA ARG A 80 -5.53 -8.69 -9.66
C ARG A 80 -6.73 -8.26 -8.83
N CYS A 81 -7.35 -7.15 -9.17
CA CYS A 81 -8.51 -6.59 -8.45
C CYS A 81 -9.85 -7.11 -9.01
N SER A 82 -9.82 -7.54 -10.27
CA SER A 82 -10.92 -8.24 -10.95
C SER A 82 -10.34 -9.01 -12.15
N ASP A 83 -11.19 -9.65 -12.95
CA ASP A 83 -10.78 -10.33 -14.19
C ASP A 83 -10.20 -9.37 -15.24
N VAL A 84 -10.51 -8.07 -15.14
CA VAL A 84 -10.10 -7.06 -16.12
C VAL A 84 -9.21 -5.96 -15.55
N LYS A 85 -9.02 -5.86 -14.22
CA LYS A 85 -8.18 -4.84 -13.57
C LYS A 85 -7.02 -5.49 -12.83
N GLN A 86 -5.81 -5.12 -13.21
CA GLN A 86 -4.55 -5.45 -12.53
C GLN A 86 -3.88 -4.17 -12.04
N VAL A 87 -3.29 -4.23 -10.86
CA VAL A 87 -2.52 -3.14 -10.27
C VAL A 87 -1.17 -3.67 -9.78
N GLU A 88 -0.11 -2.99 -10.17
CA GLU A 88 1.26 -3.29 -9.74
C GLU A 88 1.83 -2.09 -8.98
N LEU A 89 2.40 -2.37 -7.82
CA LEU A 89 3.06 -1.38 -6.96
C LEU A 89 4.54 -1.68 -6.97
N LYS A 90 5.38 -0.68 -7.27
CA LYS A 90 6.83 -0.78 -7.21
C LYS A 90 7.42 0.37 -6.41
N MET A 91 8.18 0.03 -5.37
CA MET A 91 9.03 1.00 -4.69
C MET A 91 10.22 1.35 -5.57
N LEU A 92 10.40 2.63 -5.85
CA LEU A 92 11.52 3.18 -6.58
C LEU A 92 12.33 4.07 -5.64
N THR A 93 13.55 3.68 -5.36
CA THR A 93 14.46 4.41 -4.48
C THR A 93 15.56 5.07 -5.30
N LYS A 94 15.74 6.39 -5.13
CA LYS A 94 16.84 7.15 -5.70
C LYS A 94 17.96 7.26 -4.65
N GLY A 95 18.88 6.30 -4.67
CA GLY A 95 20.01 6.27 -3.72
C GLY A 95 19.53 5.99 -2.29
N THR A 96 19.82 6.89 -1.35
CA THR A 96 19.46 6.72 0.07
C THR A 96 18.39 7.70 0.56
N SER A 97 17.85 8.57 -0.30
CA SER A 97 16.99 9.69 0.15
C SER A 97 15.56 9.62 -0.39
N ASP A 98 15.35 9.62 -1.71
CA ASP A 98 14.01 9.80 -2.26
C ASP A 98 13.40 8.42 -2.58
N THR A 99 12.29 8.09 -1.94
CA THR A 99 11.51 6.90 -2.25
C THR A 99 10.14 7.31 -2.76
N VAL A 100 9.76 6.77 -3.92
CA VAL A 100 8.41 6.93 -4.47
C VAL A 100 7.81 5.56 -4.76
N ILE A 101 6.49 5.51 -4.75
CA ILE A 101 5.75 4.32 -5.16
C ILE A 101 5.18 4.58 -6.56
N ALA A 102 5.68 3.81 -7.53
CA ALA A 102 5.07 3.74 -8.84
C ALA A 102 3.89 2.76 -8.78
N VAL A 103 2.75 3.20 -9.31
CA VAL A 103 1.52 2.43 -9.38
C VAL A 103 1.14 2.31 -10.84
N VAL A 104 1.13 1.08 -11.35
CA VAL A 104 0.69 0.77 -12.71
C VAL A 104 -0.66 0.10 -12.63
N GLU A 105 -1.68 0.79 -13.13
CA GLU A 105 -3.03 0.25 -13.26
C GLU A 105 -3.24 -0.17 -14.71
N THR A 106 -3.56 -1.44 -14.93
CA THR A 106 -3.86 -1.98 -16.26
C THR A 106 -5.31 -2.47 -16.28
N VAL A 107 -6.06 -1.99 -17.27
CA VAL A 107 -7.46 -2.39 -17.50
C VAL A 107 -7.59 -3.02 -18.88
N GLN A 108 -8.37 -4.09 -18.99
CA GLN A 108 -8.58 -4.85 -20.23
C GLN A 108 -10.01 -4.71 -20.77
N LEU A 109 -10.37 -3.53 -21.30
CA LEU A 109 -11.69 -3.30 -21.93
C LEU A 109 -11.61 -2.14 -22.96
N PRO A 110 -11.74 -2.34 -24.29
CA PRO A 110 -11.73 -3.59 -25.08
C PRO A 110 -10.32 -4.12 -25.40
N ALA A 111 -9.28 -3.37 -25.08
CA ALA A 111 -7.87 -3.74 -25.22
C ALA A 111 -7.15 -3.47 -23.89
N LEU A 112 -5.90 -3.90 -23.77
CA LEU A 112 -5.07 -3.53 -22.62
C LEU A 112 -4.69 -2.06 -22.73
N ASP A 113 -5.01 -1.30 -21.69
CA ASP A 113 -4.54 0.06 -21.48
C ASP A 113 -3.98 0.19 -20.06
N SER A 114 -2.87 0.92 -19.93
CA SER A 114 -2.14 1.05 -18.68
C SER A 114 -1.89 2.52 -18.35
N ARG A 115 -2.12 2.88 -17.09
CA ARG A 115 -1.75 4.19 -16.53
C ARG A 115 -0.70 3.99 -15.45
N ILE A 116 0.31 4.85 -15.45
CA ILE A 116 1.28 4.95 -14.36
C ILE A 116 1.04 6.24 -13.56
N SER A 117 1.06 6.09 -12.24
CA SER A 117 0.98 7.18 -11.26
C SER A 117 2.14 7.04 -10.26
N PHE A 118 2.56 8.15 -9.66
CA PHE A 118 3.62 8.17 -8.65
C PHE A 118 3.11 8.78 -7.36
N TYR A 119 3.43 8.15 -6.23
CA TYR A 119 3.05 8.58 -4.90
C TYR A 119 4.30 8.75 -4.02
N THR A 120 4.24 9.72 -3.12
CA THR A 120 5.19 9.85 -2.01
C THR A 120 4.89 8.79 -0.95
N THR A 121 5.88 8.51 -0.11
CA THR A 121 5.75 7.66 1.09
C THR A 121 5.49 8.48 2.36
N ASP A 122 5.05 9.73 2.18
CA ASP A 122 4.93 10.78 3.20
C ASP A 122 3.48 11.26 3.28
#